data_AF-A0A154M787-F1
#
_entry.id   AF-A0A154M787-F1
#
_cell.length_a   1.000
_cell.length_b   1.000
_cell.length_c   1.000
_cell.angle_alpha   90.00
_cell.angle_beta   90.00
_cell.angle_gamma   90.00
#
_symmetry.space_group_name_H-M   'P 1'
#
loop_
_entity.id
_entity.type
_entity.pdbx_description
1 polymer ?
#
loop_
_entity_poly.entity_id
_entity_poly.type
_entity_poly.pdbx_seq_one_letter_code
_entity_poly.pdbx_strand_id
1 'polypeptide(L)'
;MIDFSKDTVFKLTPCKPGDIAPTVQPIIIPGEQILSSFKAMRDFVVFTNKRLIAVNIQGMTGKKKDFTSLPYSKIQAFSIETAGTFDLDAELDLWFSGLGNVRLEFRGSSDIRAIGQLIATHTL
;
A
#
# COMPACT_ATOMS: atom_id res chain seq x y z
N MET A 1 -0.19 -14.29 -5.44
CA MET A 1 -1.09 -13.31 -4.85
C MET A 1 -0.65 -13.14 -3.42
N ILE A 2 -0.46 -11.89 -2.97
CA ILE A 2 -0.16 -11.61 -1.57
C ILE A 2 -1.31 -12.21 -0.74
N ASP A 3 -0.96 -13.10 0.17
CA ASP A 3 -1.91 -13.64 1.12
C ASP A 3 -2.16 -12.56 2.17
N PHE A 4 -3.22 -11.78 2.01
CA PHE A 4 -3.56 -10.73 2.98
C PHE A 4 -4.12 -11.29 4.29
N SER A 5 -4.40 -12.61 4.34
CA SER A 5 -4.85 -13.32 5.54
C SER A 5 -3.71 -13.84 6.42
N LYS A 6 -2.49 -13.91 5.88
CA LYS A 6 -1.27 -14.26 6.61
C LYS A 6 -0.30 -13.10 6.59
N ASP A 7 -0.05 -12.51 7.76
CA ASP A 7 1.02 -11.54 7.97
C ASP A 7 1.00 -10.37 6.99
N THR A 8 -0.12 -9.67 6.97
CA THR A 8 -0.29 -8.42 6.21
C THR A 8 0.83 -7.45 6.59
N VAL A 9 1.39 -6.77 5.59
CA VAL A 9 2.67 -6.03 5.63
C VAL A 9 2.86 -5.25 6.93
N PHE A 10 3.49 -5.88 7.92
CA PHE A 10 3.69 -5.27 9.21
C PHE A 10 4.72 -4.16 9.08
N LYS A 11 4.32 -2.97 9.53
CA LYS A 11 5.21 -1.88 9.89
C LYS A 11 5.94 -1.25 8.70
N LEU A 12 5.14 -0.74 7.78
CA LEU A 12 5.54 0.09 6.68
C LEU A 12 6.17 1.40 7.16
N THR A 13 7.36 1.73 6.63
CA THR A 13 8.03 3.00 6.86
C THR A 13 8.04 3.80 5.55
N PRO A 14 7.83 5.13 5.58
CA PRO A 14 7.94 5.97 4.39
C PRO A 14 9.30 5.76 3.69
N CYS A 15 9.28 5.68 2.36
CA CYS A 15 10.48 5.69 1.54
C CYS A 15 10.31 6.65 0.36
N LYS A 16 11.43 7.08 -0.24
CA LYS A 16 11.37 7.97 -1.40
C LYS A 16 10.87 7.16 -2.61
N PRO A 17 9.91 7.69 -3.40
CA PRO A 17 9.44 7.00 -4.60
C PRO A 17 10.57 6.57 -5.55
N GLY A 18 11.63 7.37 -5.67
CA GLY A 18 12.80 7.03 -6.50
C GLY A 18 13.52 5.74 -6.10
N ASP A 19 13.43 5.32 -4.83
CA ASP A 19 14.11 4.10 -4.34
C ASP A 19 13.45 2.82 -4.87
N ILE A 20 12.16 2.87 -5.17
CA ILE A 20 11.33 1.70 -5.51
C ILE A 20 10.62 1.82 -6.86
N ALA A 21 10.49 3.04 -7.40
CA ALA A 21 9.87 3.31 -8.70
C ALA A 21 10.41 2.45 -9.84
N PRO A 22 11.74 2.20 -9.99
CA PRO A 22 12.25 1.34 -11.06
C PRO A 22 11.65 -0.07 -11.06
N THR A 23 11.24 -0.58 -9.89
CA THR A 23 10.65 -1.92 -9.76
C THR A 23 9.21 -1.97 -10.28
N VAL A 24 8.43 -0.90 -10.11
CA VAL A 24 7.02 -0.84 -10.52
C VAL A 24 6.82 -0.12 -11.85
N GLN A 25 7.78 0.68 -12.30
CA GLN A 25 7.70 1.47 -13.53
C GLN A 25 7.22 0.67 -14.76
N PRO A 26 7.64 -0.60 -14.98
CA PRO A 26 7.20 -1.37 -16.14
C PRO A 26 5.70 -1.72 -16.16
N ILE A 27 5.00 -1.61 -15.02
CA ILE A 27 3.57 -1.93 -14.90
C ILE A 27 2.69 -0.68 -14.71
N ILE A 28 3.29 0.52 -14.71
CA ILE A 28 2.57 1.80 -14.64
C ILE A 28 1.99 2.14 -16.01
N ILE A 29 0.71 2.52 -16.05
CA ILE A 29 0.01 2.87 -17.28
C ILE A 29 0.15 4.38 -17.62
N PRO A 30 -0.12 4.81 -18.86
CA PRO A 30 -0.15 6.23 -19.20
C PRO A 30 -1.10 7.03 -18.30
N GLY A 31 -0.61 8.15 -17.76
CA GLY A 31 -1.38 9.01 -16.83
C GLY A 31 -1.46 8.49 -15.39
N GLU A 32 -0.88 7.33 -15.09
CA GLU A 32 -0.70 6.85 -13.71
C GLU A 32 0.60 7.42 -13.11
N GLN A 33 0.51 8.01 -11.92
CA GLN A 33 1.62 8.65 -11.22
C GLN A 33 1.78 8.05 -9.83
N ILE A 34 3.02 7.79 -9.40
CA ILE A 34 3.36 7.37 -8.04
C ILE A 34 3.28 8.59 -7.12
N LEU A 35 2.47 8.51 -6.07
CA LEU A 35 2.23 9.60 -5.11
C LEU A 35 3.00 9.39 -3.81
N SER A 36 2.98 8.15 -3.30
CA SER A 36 3.70 7.79 -2.09
C SER A 36 4.11 6.33 -2.10
N SER A 37 5.12 6.01 -1.30
CA SER A 37 5.68 4.68 -1.20
C SER A 37 6.14 4.39 0.21
N PHE A 38 5.91 3.15 0.62
CA PHE A 38 6.28 2.67 1.95
C PHE A 38 6.88 1.29 1.84
N LYS A 39 7.89 1.00 2.65
CA LYS A 39 8.58 -0.29 2.65
C LYS A 39 8.54 -0.91 4.04
N ALA A 40 8.44 -2.23 4.09
CA ALA A 40 8.81 -3.03 5.24
C ALA A 40 10.25 -3.56 5.03
N MET A 41 10.54 -4.79 5.48
CA MET A 41 11.89 -5.37 5.33
C MET A 41 12.34 -5.49 3.86
N ARG A 42 11.57 -6.21 3.04
CA ARG A 42 11.85 -6.44 1.62
C ARG A 42 10.66 -6.05 0.75
N ASP A 43 9.47 -6.26 1.27
CA ASP A 43 8.23 -5.94 0.59
C ASP A 43 7.91 -4.46 0.74
N PHE A 44 7.12 -3.94 -0.19
CA PHE A 44 6.76 -2.54 -0.21
C PHE A 44 5.40 -2.34 -0.87
N VAL A 45 4.83 -1.17 -0.61
CA VAL A 45 3.59 -0.73 -1.23
C VAL A 45 3.78 0.64 -1.89
N VAL A 46 3.02 0.86 -2.95
CA VAL A 46 3.02 2.09 -3.74
C VAL A 46 1.60 2.57 -3.90
N PHE A 47 1.34 3.81 -3.53
CA PHE A 47 0.08 4.48 -3.82
C PHE A 47 0.26 5.31 -5.08
N THR A 48 -0.56 5.04 -6.09
CA THR A 48 -0.62 5.85 -7.30
C THR A 48 -1.87 6.73 -7.29
N ASN A 49 -2.10 7.53 -8.33
CA ASN A 49 -3.40 8.19 -8.55
C ASN A 49 -4.50 7.26 -9.12
N LYS A 50 -4.33 5.93 -9.05
CA LYS A 50 -5.28 4.93 -9.60
C LYS A 50 -5.49 3.73 -8.68
N ARG A 51 -4.44 3.25 -8.02
CA ARG A 51 -4.45 2.00 -7.27
C ARG A 51 -3.36 1.98 -6.21
N LEU A 52 -3.54 1.10 -5.23
CA LEU A 52 -2.48 0.60 -4.39
C LEU A 52 -1.79 -0.57 -5.11
N ILE A 53 -0.46 -0.58 -5.15
CA ILE A 53 0.34 -1.69 -5.66
C ILE A 53 1.14 -2.25 -4.49
N ALA A 54 0.89 -3.50 -4.12
CA ALA A 54 1.67 -4.22 -3.12
C ALA A 54 2.65 -5.17 -3.81
N VAL A 55 3.92 -5.11 -3.43
CA VAL A 55 5.00 -5.87 -4.05
C VAL A 55 5.64 -6.78 -3.02
N ASN A 56 5.56 -8.08 -3.27
CA ASN A 56 6.21 -9.11 -2.47
C ASN A 56 7.46 -9.63 -3.20
N ILE A 57 8.62 -9.55 -2.54
CA ILE A 57 9.89 -10.04 -3.06
C ILE A 57 10.12 -11.48 -2.59
N GLN A 58 10.07 -12.42 -3.53
CA GLN A 58 10.14 -13.86 -3.26
C GLN A 58 11.54 -14.45 -3.51
N GLY A 59 11.82 -15.54 -2.80
CA GLY A 59 13.05 -16.32 -2.93
C GLY A 59 14.27 -15.67 -2.28
N MET A 60 15.41 -16.36 -2.34
CA MET A 60 16.66 -15.90 -1.72
C MET A 60 17.31 -14.76 -2.50
N THR A 61 17.21 -14.78 -3.84
CA THR A 61 17.85 -13.77 -4.71
C THR A 61 17.01 -12.52 -4.92
N GLY A 62 15.74 -12.52 -4.50
CA GLY A 62 14.80 -11.40 -4.70
C GLY A 62 14.47 -11.07 -6.18
N LYS A 63 14.87 -11.94 -7.12
CA LYS A 63 14.57 -11.74 -8.55
C LYS A 63 13.09 -11.92 -8.86
N LYS A 64 12.44 -12.88 -8.19
CA LYS A 64 11.01 -13.13 -8.33
C LYS A 64 10.23 -12.10 -7.52
N LYS A 65 9.34 -11.37 -8.16
CA LYS A 65 8.48 -10.36 -7.53
C LYS A 65 7.03 -10.66 -7.88
N ASP A 66 6.16 -10.59 -6.89
CA ASP A 66 4.70 -10.68 -7.06
C ASP A 66 4.11 -9.28 -6.90
N PHE A 67 3.35 -8.83 -7.89
CA PHE A 67 2.76 -7.49 -7.93
C PHE A 67 1.24 -7.62 -7.81
N THR A 68 0.69 -7.17 -6.69
CA THR A 68 -0.77 -7.14 -6.49
C THR A 68 -1.28 -5.72 -6.71
N SER A 69 -2.15 -5.54 -7.69
CA SER A 69 -2.83 -4.27 -7.95
C SER A 69 -4.19 -4.25 -7.28
N LEU A 70 -4.45 -3.22 -6.49
CA LEU A 70 -5.67 -3.00 -5.72
C LEU A 70 -6.29 -1.66 -6.16
N PRO A 71 -7.17 -1.65 -7.19
CA PRO A 71 -7.76 -0.42 -7.73
C PRO A 71 -8.65 0.28 -6.72
N TYR A 72 -8.52 1.60 -6.61
CA TYR A 72 -9.33 2.36 -5.65
C TYR A 72 -10.82 2.24 -5.94
N SER A 73 -11.22 2.28 -7.21
CA SER A 73 -12.61 2.11 -7.67
C SER A 73 -13.27 0.79 -7.27
N LYS A 74 -12.51 -0.17 -6.71
CA LYS A 74 -13.00 -1.48 -6.27
C LYS A 74 -13.04 -1.63 -4.75
N ILE A 75 -12.70 -0.59 -3.99
CA ILE A 75 -12.83 -0.53 -2.53
C ILE A 75 -14.31 -0.29 -2.18
N GLN A 76 -14.93 -1.17 -1.40
CA GLN A 76 -16.30 -0.99 -0.91
C GLN A 76 -16.36 -0.16 0.37
N ALA A 77 -15.35 -0.28 1.21
CA ALA A 77 -15.21 0.51 2.43
C ALA A 77 -13.72 0.68 2.74
N PHE A 78 -13.38 1.74 3.47
CA PHE A 78 -12.04 1.94 4.03
C PHE A 78 -12.13 2.59 5.40
N SER A 79 -11.13 2.34 6.24
CA SER A 79 -10.97 2.96 7.56
C SER A 79 -9.54 3.47 7.70
N ILE A 80 -9.39 4.64 8.31
CA ILE A 80 -8.09 5.20 8.66
C ILE A 80 -8.01 5.35 10.18
N GLU A 81 -6.97 4.79 10.77
CA GLU A 81 -6.64 4.95 12.19
C GLU A 81 -5.32 5.71 12.29
N THR A 82 -5.33 6.84 13.00
CA THR A 82 -4.14 7.69 13.17
C THR A 82 -3.35 7.24 14.39
N ALA A 83 -2.01 7.31 14.30
CA ALA A 83 -1.15 7.11 15.46
C ALA A 83 -1.54 8.06 16.61
N GLY A 84 -1.62 7.50 17.82
CA GLY A 84 -1.88 8.21 19.06
C GLY A 84 -0.59 8.57 19.80
N THR A 85 -0.74 9.06 21.03
CA THR A 85 0.42 9.41 21.88
C THR A 85 1.17 8.18 22.41
N PHE A 86 0.46 7.06 22.58
CA PHE A 86 1.00 5.81 23.14
C PHE A 86 1.18 4.71 22.10
N ASP A 87 0.28 4.63 21.11
CA ASP A 87 0.45 3.79 19.94
C ASP A 87 0.99 4.64 18.79
N LEU A 88 2.21 4.32 18.35
CA LEU A 88 2.93 5.11 17.35
C LEU A 88 2.62 4.66 15.92
N ASP A 89 1.84 3.60 15.75
CA ASP A 89 1.52 3.05 14.44
C ASP A 89 0.17 3.60 13.96
N ALA A 90 0.08 3.90 12.65
CA ALA A 90 -1.16 4.27 11.98
C ALA A 90 -1.64 3.10 11.12
N GLU A 91 -2.93 2.99 10.88
CA GLU A 91 -3.51 1.84 10.19
C GLU A 91 -4.45 2.27 9.06
N LEU A 92 -4.47 1.47 8.00
CA LEU A 92 -5.40 1.58 6.89
C LEU A 92 -6.02 0.22 6.62
N ASP A 93 -7.33 0.15 6.73
CA ASP A 93 -8.12 -1.01 6.36
C ASP A 93 -8.87 -0.73 5.06
N LEU A 94 -8.77 -1.66 4.10
CA LEU A 94 -9.43 -1.58 2.80
C LEU A 94 -10.27 -2.85 2.57
N TRP A 95 -11.57 -2.70 2.35
CA TRP A 95 -12.46 -3.82 2.08
C TRP A 95 -12.74 -3.96 0.58
N PHE A 96 -12.45 -5.15 0.05
CA PHE A 96 -12.65 -5.54 -1.33
C PHE A 96 -13.61 -6.75 -1.43
N SER A 97 -14.56 -6.69 -2.37
CA SER A 97 -15.53 -7.75 -2.62
C SER A 97 -14.81 -8.99 -3.13
N GLY A 98 -15.01 -10.13 -2.46
CA GLY A 98 -14.38 -11.41 -2.79
C GLY A 98 -12.93 -11.59 -2.30
N LEU A 99 -12.19 -10.50 -2.04
CA LEU A 99 -10.83 -10.56 -1.48
C LEU A 99 -10.82 -10.41 0.05
N GLY A 100 -11.80 -9.69 0.62
CA GLY A 100 -11.89 -9.43 2.06
C GLY A 100 -11.19 -8.12 2.46
N ASN A 101 -10.74 -8.07 3.71
CA ASN A 101 -10.01 -6.93 4.26
C ASN A 101 -8.52 -7.01 3.90
N VAL A 102 -7.95 -5.88 3.49
CA VAL A 102 -6.52 -5.65 3.33
C VAL A 102 -6.13 -4.58 4.34
N ARG A 103 -5.34 -4.97 5.35
CA ARG A 103 -4.82 -4.07 6.39
C ARG A 103 -3.38 -3.68 6.12
N LEU A 104 -3.06 -2.40 6.27
CA LEU A 104 -1.69 -1.88 6.20
C LEU A 104 -1.39 -1.12 7.49
N GLU A 105 -0.27 -1.46 8.14
CA GLU A 105 0.22 -0.80 9.35
C GLU A 105 1.46 0.03 9.02
N PHE A 106 1.48 1.28 9.46
CA PHE A 106 2.51 2.27 9.17
C PHE A 106 3.20 2.69 10.46
N ARG A 107 4.54 2.65 10.50
CA ARG A 107 5.31 3.17 11.63
C ARG A 107 5.34 4.69 11.65
N GLY A 108 5.15 5.24 12.83
CA GLY A 108 5.31 6.65 13.12
C GLY A 108 4.19 7.52 12.53
N SER A 109 4.40 8.83 12.54
CA SER A 109 3.41 9.83 12.13
C SER A 109 3.26 9.97 10.61
N SER A 110 3.20 8.85 9.88
CA SER A 110 2.86 8.86 8.45
C SER A 110 1.51 9.55 8.29
N ASP A 111 1.38 10.49 7.34
CA ASP A 111 0.14 11.24 7.15
C ASP A 111 -0.92 10.37 6.46
N ILE A 112 -1.50 9.46 7.24
CA ILE A 112 -2.51 8.49 6.80
C ILE A 112 -3.79 9.18 6.32
N ARG A 113 -4.03 10.42 6.76
CA ARG A 113 -5.18 11.23 6.35
C ARG A 113 -5.09 11.61 4.87
N ALA A 114 -3.90 11.94 4.38
CA ALA A 114 -3.68 12.21 2.96
C ALA A 114 -3.96 10.97 2.09
N ILE A 115 -3.60 9.77 2.59
CA ILE A 115 -3.95 8.50 1.92
C ILE A 115 -5.47 8.29 1.93
N GLY A 116 -6.14 8.57 3.05
CA GLY A 116 -7.60 8.53 3.13
C GLY A 116 -8.28 9.45 2.11
N GLN A 117 -7.79 10.70 1.96
CA GLN A 117 -8.28 11.65 0.96
C GLN A 117 -8.06 11.17 -0.48
N LEU A 118 -6.87 10.60 -0.76
CA LEU A 118 -6.56 10.00 -2.05
C LEU A 118 -7.57 8.89 -2.40
N ILE A 119 -7.81 7.97 -1.47
CA ILE A 119 -8.77 6.88 -1.68
C ILE A 119 -10.17 7.44 -1.89
N ALA A 120 -10.62 8.35 -1.03
CA ALA A 120 -11.94 9.00 -1.14
C ALA A 120 -12.16 9.69 -2.49
N THR A 121 -11.14 10.36 -3.02
CA THR A 121 -11.19 11.04 -4.34
C THR A 121 -11.47 10.07 -5.50
N HIS A 122 -11.20 8.78 -5.30
CA HIS A 122 -11.35 7.75 -6.34
C HIS A 122 -12.46 6.73 -6.03
N THR A 123 -13.17 6.87 -4.91
CA THR A 123 -14.25 5.96 -4.47
C THR A 123 -15.60 6.64 -4.27
N LEU A 124 -15.64 7.96 -4.08
CA LEU A 124 -16.85 8.77 -3.89
C LEU A 124 -17.15 9.61 -5.14
#